data_AF-A0A534DXU6-F1
#
_entry.id   AF-A0A534DXU6-F1
#
_cell.length_a   1.000
_cell.length_b   1.000
_cell.length_c   1.000
_cell.angle_alpha   90.00
_cell.angle_beta   90.00
_cell.angle_gamma   90.00
#
_symmetry.space_group_name_H-M   'P 1'
#
loop_
_entity.id
_entity.type
_entity.pdbx_description
1 polymer ?
#
loop_
_entity_poly.entity_id
_entity_poly.type
_entity_poly.pdbx_seq_one_letter_code
_entity_poly.pdbx_strand_id
1 'polypeptide(L)'
;MHNAGRLARRVLCLALLAPVSHTVCAFTVTIAPAAPKTVYLQVGVGGFTGHYSAGGTPGNNATVNKESVAVAAAAVGNGTAQAMTTDSTVGASSYDGFAFCNVPAQLYIGGFYRTTTAGAGSVNVTATVPAALVDAGGDTLSFARISWTTGGNGPTGSTPTQPFPAGTFTAGAVQTVGAIAQNQWAESCWTFSYGNTTIPAAGTYTGRVLYTLTAP
;
A
#
# COMPACT_ATOMS: atom_id res chain seq x y z
N MET A 1 -48.44 57.73 25.32
CA MET A 1 -48.59 56.85 24.15
C MET A 1 -47.23 56.70 23.49
N HIS A 2 -46.69 55.48 23.47
CA HIS A 2 -45.58 54.96 22.64
C HIS A 2 -44.21 55.66 22.70
N ASN A 3 -43.06 55.00 22.73
CA ASN A 3 -42.61 53.68 23.19
C ASN A 3 -41.07 53.79 23.14
N ALA A 4 -40.38 53.61 24.27
CA ALA A 4 -38.91 53.67 24.32
C ALA A 4 -38.32 52.37 23.74
N GLY A 5 -37.53 52.48 22.67
CA GLY A 5 -37.09 51.33 21.88
C GLY A 5 -35.62 51.40 21.45
N ARG A 6 -34.73 51.13 22.41
CA ARG A 6 -33.48 50.35 22.31
C ARG A 6 -32.34 50.81 21.37
N LEU A 7 -31.22 51.06 22.06
CA LEU A 7 -29.84 51.12 21.63
C LEU A 7 -29.38 49.99 20.68
N ALA A 8 -28.49 50.42 19.78
CA ALA A 8 -27.20 49.81 19.40
C ALA A 8 -27.14 48.32 19.05
N ARG A 9 -26.59 48.02 17.86
CA ARG A 9 -25.15 47.69 17.66
C ARG A 9 -25.03 47.05 16.27
N ARG A 10 -24.38 47.73 15.32
CA ARG A 10 -24.04 47.16 14.01
C ARG A 10 -22.99 46.06 14.23
N VAL A 11 -23.40 44.80 14.09
CA VAL A 11 -22.50 43.64 14.07
C VAL A 11 -22.06 43.43 12.62
N LEU A 12 -20.76 43.54 12.42
CA LEU A 12 -20.04 43.26 11.18
C LEU A 12 -20.07 41.74 10.96
N CYS A 13 -20.88 41.25 10.01
CA CYS A 13 -20.83 39.84 9.59
C CYS A 13 -19.60 39.62 8.72
N LEU A 14 -18.46 39.35 9.33
CA LEU A 14 -17.28 38.82 8.66
C LEU A 14 -17.54 37.35 8.31
N ALA A 15 -17.52 37.03 7.02
CA ALA A 15 -17.73 35.69 6.49
C ALA A 15 -16.67 34.71 7.04
N LEU A 16 -17.10 33.73 7.85
CA LEU A 16 -16.30 32.53 8.10
C LEU A 16 -16.41 31.62 6.86
N LEU A 17 -15.48 31.78 5.92
CA LEU A 17 -15.08 30.69 5.04
C LEU A 17 -14.34 29.68 5.92
N ALA A 18 -15.09 28.72 6.47
CA ALA A 18 -14.50 27.56 7.12
C ALA A 18 -13.64 26.82 6.08
N PRO A 19 -12.35 26.58 6.34
CA PRO A 19 -11.58 25.69 5.49
C PRO A 19 -12.22 24.30 5.59
N VAL A 20 -12.69 23.78 4.46
CA VAL A 20 -13.05 22.37 4.36
C VAL A 20 -11.76 21.59 4.57
N SER A 21 -11.62 20.98 5.75
CA SER A 21 -10.53 20.07 6.03
C SER A 21 -10.63 18.91 5.05
N HIS A 22 -9.79 18.92 4.01
CA HIS A 22 -9.58 17.73 3.21
C HIS A 22 -8.84 16.73 4.11
N THR A 23 -9.58 15.75 4.60
CA THR A 23 -9.00 14.55 5.22
C THR A 23 -8.13 13.89 4.17
N VAL A 24 -6.87 13.74 4.50
CA VAL A 24 -5.91 13.03 3.69
C VAL A 24 -6.07 11.55 3.99
N CYS A 25 -6.44 10.79 2.98
CA CYS A 25 -6.82 9.40 3.09
C CYS A 25 -5.62 8.51 2.76
N ALA A 26 -5.58 7.30 3.33
CA ALA A 26 -4.90 6.21 2.65
C ALA A 26 -5.48 6.19 1.25
N PHE A 27 -4.69 5.90 0.20
CA PHE A 27 -5.13 6.13 -1.16
C PHE A 27 -6.29 5.19 -1.50
N THR A 28 -7.48 5.61 -1.11
CA THR A 28 -8.73 4.88 -1.22
C THR A 28 -9.71 5.84 -1.86
N VAL A 29 -10.27 5.40 -2.98
CA VAL A 29 -11.18 6.20 -3.77
C VAL A 29 -12.40 5.37 -4.09
N THR A 30 -13.58 5.90 -3.82
CA THR A 30 -14.82 5.27 -4.29
C THR A 30 -14.86 5.37 -5.81
N ILE A 31 -15.02 4.24 -6.48
CA ILE A 31 -15.14 4.16 -7.94
C ILE A 31 -16.58 3.80 -8.32
N ALA A 32 -17.00 4.22 -9.51
CA ALA A 32 -18.34 3.90 -10.00
C ALA A 32 -18.53 2.37 -10.09
N PRO A 33 -19.67 1.80 -9.63
CA PRO A 33 -20.01 0.41 -9.87
C PRO A 33 -20.06 0.11 -11.37
N ALA A 34 -19.66 -1.10 -11.78
CA ALA A 34 -19.74 -1.52 -13.18
C ALA A 34 -19.95 -3.03 -13.33
N ALA A 35 -20.45 -3.42 -14.51
CA ALA A 35 -20.54 -4.80 -14.97
C ALA A 35 -19.67 -4.95 -16.24
N PRO A 36 -18.99 -6.10 -16.44
CA PRO A 36 -18.95 -7.25 -15.53
C PRO A 36 -18.17 -6.99 -14.24
N LYS A 37 -18.37 -7.86 -13.23
CA LYS A 37 -17.55 -7.90 -12.01
C LYS A 37 -16.07 -7.94 -12.39
N THR A 38 -15.29 -7.04 -11.85
CA THR A 38 -13.87 -6.89 -12.20
C THR A 38 -13.04 -6.76 -10.92
N VAL A 39 -11.91 -7.45 -10.88
CA VAL A 39 -10.85 -7.25 -9.88
C VAL A 39 -9.55 -6.90 -10.59
N TYR A 40 -8.76 -6.06 -9.93
CA TYR A 40 -7.40 -5.74 -10.34
C TYR A 40 -6.52 -5.69 -9.09
N LEU A 41 -5.35 -6.31 -9.19
CA LEU A 41 -4.29 -6.20 -8.19
C LEU A 41 -2.98 -5.96 -8.93
N GLN A 42 -2.24 -4.99 -8.45
CA GLN A 42 -0.86 -4.74 -8.81
C GLN A 42 -0.01 -4.73 -7.55
N VAL A 43 1.11 -5.43 -7.63
CA VAL A 43 2.17 -5.40 -6.64
C VAL A 43 3.46 -5.15 -7.38
N GLY A 44 4.17 -4.09 -7.00
CA GLY A 44 5.34 -3.57 -7.68
C GLY A 44 5.05 -3.17 -9.13
N VAL A 45 5.83 -3.72 -10.05
CA VAL A 45 5.62 -3.56 -11.49
C VAL A 45 4.35 -4.32 -11.85
N GLY A 46 3.31 -3.60 -12.26
CA GLY A 46 2.07 -4.15 -12.78
C GLY A 46 1.85 -3.77 -14.23
N GLY A 47 0.85 -4.41 -14.85
CA GLY A 47 0.38 -4.03 -16.17
C GLY A 47 -0.73 -3.00 -16.00
N PHE A 48 -0.45 -1.74 -16.28
CA PHE A 48 -1.48 -0.71 -16.34
C PHE A 48 -1.14 0.30 -17.44
N THR A 49 -2.12 0.64 -18.27
CA THR A 49 -1.94 1.64 -19.33
C THR A 49 -2.71 2.91 -18.97
N GLY A 50 -2.01 4.04 -18.90
CA GLY A 50 -2.59 5.32 -18.49
C GLY A 50 -2.86 5.38 -16.98
N HIS A 51 -3.86 6.16 -16.58
CA HIS A 51 -4.31 6.31 -15.20
C HIS A 51 -5.80 6.03 -15.10
N TYR A 52 -6.26 5.30 -14.09
CA TYR A 52 -7.66 4.90 -13.97
C TYR A 52 -8.63 6.10 -14.03
N SER A 53 -8.30 7.20 -13.36
CA SER A 53 -9.09 8.44 -13.33
C SER A 53 -9.24 9.12 -14.70
N ALA A 54 -8.36 8.79 -15.66
CA ALA A 54 -8.37 9.29 -17.02
C ALA A 54 -8.77 8.20 -18.05
N GLY A 55 -9.44 7.14 -17.61
CA GLY A 55 -9.89 6.04 -18.49
C GLY A 55 -8.81 5.00 -18.80
N GLY A 56 -7.71 4.99 -18.05
CA GLY A 56 -6.68 3.96 -18.12
C GLY A 56 -7.23 2.57 -17.78
N THR A 57 -6.53 1.54 -18.26
CA THR A 57 -7.01 0.16 -18.19
C THR A 57 -5.98 -0.78 -17.55
N PRO A 58 -6.44 -1.73 -16.71
CA PRO A 58 -5.62 -2.85 -16.28
C PRO A 58 -5.08 -3.66 -17.45
N GLY A 59 -3.85 -4.14 -17.31
CA GLY A 59 -3.22 -5.11 -18.20
C GLY A 59 -2.69 -6.30 -17.42
N ASN A 60 -2.41 -7.39 -18.13
CA ASN A 60 -1.71 -8.52 -17.54
C ASN A 60 -0.22 -8.18 -17.43
N ASN A 61 0.41 -8.57 -16.33
CA ASN A 61 1.86 -8.52 -16.21
C ASN A 61 2.46 -9.93 -16.14
N ALA A 62 3.51 -10.16 -16.92
CA ALA A 62 4.29 -11.39 -16.88
C ALA A 62 5.49 -11.31 -15.90
N THR A 63 5.86 -10.10 -15.44
CA THR A 63 6.98 -9.92 -14.51
C THR A 63 6.51 -10.01 -13.07
N VAL A 64 7.28 -10.70 -12.23
CA VAL A 64 7.04 -10.74 -10.79
C VAL A 64 8.20 -10.08 -10.05
N ASN A 65 7.85 -9.17 -9.15
CA ASN A 65 8.82 -8.44 -8.36
C ASN A 65 9.55 -9.32 -7.36
N LYS A 66 10.83 -8.98 -7.17
CA LYS A 66 11.71 -9.59 -6.19
C LYS A 66 11.95 -8.62 -5.03
N GLU A 67 11.86 -9.15 -3.83
CA GLU A 67 12.35 -8.50 -2.63
C GLU A 67 13.75 -9.03 -2.32
N SER A 68 14.64 -8.11 -1.94
CA SER A 68 16.03 -8.43 -1.67
C SER A 68 16.53 -7.73 -0.43
N VAL A 69 17.37 -8.43 0.34
CA VAL A 69 18.14 -7.86 1.44
C VAL A 69 19.62 -8.14 1.20
N ALA A 70 20.44 -7.11 1.35
CA ALA A 70 21.88 -7.26 1.40
C ALA A 70 22.31 -7.22 2.87
N VAL A 71 22.82 -8.36 3.38
CA VAL A 71 23.45 -8.41 4.69
C VAL A 71 24.93 -8.14 4.48
N ALA A 72 25.36 -6.90 4.71
CA ALA A 72 26.77 -6.53 4.65
C ALA A 72 27.57 -7.32 5.70
N ALA A 73 28.83 -7.65 5.42
CA ALA A 73 29.68 -8.40 6.36
C ALA A 73 29.80 -7.71 7.74
N ALA A 74 29.83 -6.38 7.76
CA ALA A 74 29.84 -5.58 8.99
C ALA A 74 28.47 -5.53 9.72
N ALA A 75 27.40 -5.93 9.05
CA ALA A 75 26.06 -6.01 9.62
C ALA A 75 25.77 -7.38 10.24
N VAL A 76 26.54 -8.43 9.94
CA VAL A 76 26.30 -9.78 10.45
C VAL A 76 26.33 -9.80 11.98
N GLY A 77 25.24 -10.27 12.62
CA GLY A 77 25.17 -10.47 14.06
C GLY A 77 25.09 -9.21 14.93
N ASN A 78 24.94 -8.03 14.33
CA ASN A 78 24.90 -6.76 15.08
C ASN A 78 23.52 -6.43 15.69
N GLY A 79 22.51 -7.29 15.50
CA GLY A 79 21.15 -7.12 16.02
C GLY A 79 20.34 -5.99 15.36
N THR A 80 20.93 -5.23 14.44
CA THR A 80 20.30 -4.06 13.81
C THR A 80 19.52 -4.50 12.58
N ALA A 81 18.23 -4.14 12.53
CA ALA A 81 17.38 -4.44 11.38
C ALA A 81 17.97 -3.88 10.08
N GLN A 82 17.93 -4.68 9.02
CA GLN A 82 18.45 -4.31 7.71
C GLN A 82 17.30 -3.83 6.82
N ALA A 83 17.47 -2.67 6.21
CA ALA A 83 16.52 -2.19 5.20
C ALA A 83 16.58 -3.13 3.98
N MET A 84 15.41 -3.45 3.44
CA MET A 84 15.30 -4.23 2.20
C MET A 84 15.02 -3.32 1.02
N THR A 85 15.32 -3.80 -0.18
CA THR A 85 15.02 -3.10 -1.44
C THR A 85 14.21 -4.00 -2.36
N THR A 86 13.41 -3.39 -3.21
CA THR A 86 12.63 -4.11 -4.23
C THR A 86 13.13 -3.76 -5.61
N ASP A 87 12.90 -4.65 -6.58
CA ASP A 87 13.11 -4.36 -8.01
C ASP A 87 11.93 -3.61 -8.65
N SER A 88 11.01 -3.07 -7.85
CA SER A 88 9.88 -2.30 -8.36
C SER A 88 10.36 -1.01 -9.03
N THR A 89 9.91 -0.77 -10.26
CA THR A 89 10.10 0.50 -10.98
C THR A 89 8.86 1.39 -10.88
N VAL A 90 7.81 0.95 -10.20
CA VAL A 90 6.55 1.69 -10.08
C VAL A 90 6.52 2.43 -8.75
N GLY A 91 6.64 3.76 -8.83
CA GLY A 91 6.39 4.68 -7.72
C GLY A 91 5.11 5.51 -7.88
N ALA A 92 4.57 5.62 -9.08
CA ALA A 92 3.37 6.42 -9.34
C ALA A 92 2.09 5.63 -9.05
N SER A 93 1.08 6.31 -8.51
CA SER A 93 -0.29 5.80 -8.37
C SER A 93 -0.84 5.42 -9.73
N SER A 94 -1.43 4.22 -9.84
CA SER A 94 -2.10 3.82 -11.08
C SER A 94 -3.47 4.46 -11.23
N TYR A 95 -3.98 5.10 -10.16
CA TYR A 95 -5.22 5.84 -10.21
C TYR A 95 -5.10 7.18 -10.94
N ASP A 96 -4.11 8.01 -10.60
CA ASP A 96 -3.98 9.39 -11.10
C ASP A 96 -2.56 9.81 -11.50
N GLY A 97 -1.56 8.93 -11.31
CA GLY A 97 -0.16 9.23 -11.62
C GLY A 97 0.59 10.00 -10.54
N PHE A 98 -0.01 10.24 -9.37
CA PHE A 98 0.67 10.87 -8.24
C PHE A 98 1.91 10.07 -7.83
N ALA A 99 3.04 10.74 -7.53
CA ALA A 99 4.26 10.10 -7.07
C ALA A 99 4.09 9.58 -5.64
N PHE A 100 3.48 8.40 -5.51
CA PHE A 100 2.98 7.86 -4.25
C PHE A 100 4.04 7.07 -3.47
N CYS A 101 4.80 6.19 -4.13
CA CYS A 101 5.84 5.38 -3.51
C CYS A 101 7.24 5.80 -3.94
N ASN A 102 8.18 5.72 -3.00
CA ASN A 102 9.60 6.02 -3.22
C ASN A 102 10.36 4.74 -3.57
N VAL A 103 10.49 4.44 -4.85
CA VAL A 103 11.27 3.29 -5.36
C VAL A 103 12.78 3.58 -5.35
N PRO A 104 13.66 2.58 -5.10
CA PRO A 104 13.38 1.16 -4.87
C PRO A 104 13.09 0.79 -3.40
N ALA A 105 13.07 1.77 -2.49
CA ALA A 105 12.89 1.55 -1.05
C ALA A 105 11.46 1.11 -0.67
N GLN A 106 10.48 1.39 -1.53
CA GLN A 106 9.08 1.06 -1.30
C GLN A 106 8.51 0.21 -2.43
N LEU A 107 7.68 -0.77 -2.05
CA LEU A 107 6.85 -1.56 -2.95
C LEU A 107 5.47 -0.94 -3.05
N TYR A 108 5.02 -0.62 -4.26
CA TYR A 108 3.63 -0.26 -4.50
C TYR A 108 2.75 -1.51 -4.41
N ILE A 109 1.64 -1.43 -3.68
CA ILE A 109 0.55 -2.41 -3.74
C ILE A 109 -0.76 -1.65 -3.91
N GLY A 110 -1.53 -2.01 -4.93
CA GLY A 110 -2.80 -1.34 -5.18
C GLY A 110 -3.70 -2.08 -6.13
N GLY A 111 -4.98 -1.74 -6.11
CA GLY A 111 -5.98 -2.47 -6.87
C GLY A 111 -7.39 -1.96 -6.66
N PHE A 112 -8.35 -2.67 -7.25
CA PHE A 112 -9.76 -2.42 -7.03
C PHE A 112 -10.60 -3.69 -7.12
N TYR A 113 -11.79 -3.61 -6.53
CA TYR A 113 -12.88 -4.56 -6.73
C TYR A 113 -14.14 -3.80 -7.10
N ARG A 114 -14.71 -4.11 -8.27
CA ARG A 114 -15.83 -3.37 -8.85
C ARG A 114 -16.94 -4.31 -9.28
N THR A 115 -18.16 -4.04 -8.83
CA THR A 115 -19.37 -4.80 -9.18
C THR A 115 -20.64 -4.01 -8.92
N THR A 116 -21.67 -4.23 -9.74
CA THR A 116 -23.04 -3.73 -9.53
C THR A 116 -23.86 -4.59 -8.56
N THR A 117 -23.37 -5.77 -8.15
CA THR A 117 -24.05 -6.65 -7.18
C THR A 117 -24.17 -5.95 -5.83
N ALA A 118 -25.39 -5.67 -5.37
CA ALA A 118 -25.60 -5.04 -4.06
C ALA A 118 -25.06 -5.93 -2.92
N GLY A 119 -24.36 -5.33 -1.95
CA GLY A 119 -23.90 -6.03 -0.75
C GLY A 119 -22.77 -7.04 -0.99
N ALA A 120 -21.96 -6.86 -2.02
CA ALA A 120 -20.92 -7.82 -2.40
C ALA A 120 -19.68 -7.82 -1.49
N GLY A 121 -19.65 -6.98 -0.45
CA GLY A 121 -18.67 -6.99 0.62
C GLY A 121 -17.27 -6.53 0.20
N SER A 122 -16.24 -7.12 0.80
CA SER A 122 -14.83 -6.87 0.49
C SER A 122 -14.16 -8.12 -0.07
N VAL A 123 -13.10 -7.93 -0.82
CA VAL A 123 -12.23 -9.00 -1.31
C VAL A 123 -10.89 -8.96 -0.61
N ASN A 124 -10.32 -10.13 -0.34
CA ASN A 124 -9.06 -10.24 0.40
C ASN A 124 -7.87 -10.28 -0.56
N VAL A 125 -6.79 -9.60 -0.17
CA VAL A 125 -5.47 -9.83 -0.72
C VAL A 125 -4.74 -10.82 0.19
N THR A 126 -4.31 -11.95 -0.37
CA THR A 126 -3.50 -12.94 0.33
C THR A 126 -2.08 -12.95 -0.21
N ALA A 127 -1.12 -13.22 0.67
CA ALA A 127 0.28 -13.44 0.35
C ALA A 127 0.60 -14.92 0.58
N THR A 128 1.12 -15.59 -0.44
CA THR A 128 1.73 -16.93 -0.34
C THR A 128 3.23 -16.73 -0.15
N VAL A 129 3.69 -17.02 1.06
CA VAL A 129 5.03 -16.70 1.53
C VAL A 129 5.92 -17.95 1.48
N PRO A 130 7.10 -17.89 0.84
CA PRO A 130 8.08 -18.97 0.95
C PRO A 130 8.57 -19.17 2.39
N ALA A 131 9.20 -20.31 2.66
CA ALA A 131 9.82 -20.54 3.98
C ALA A 131 11.04 -19.63 4.21
N ALA A 132 11.83 -19.41 3.14
CA ALA A 132 13.09 -18.69 3.22
C ALA A 132 13.42 -17.89 1.95
N LEU A 133 14.23 -16.86 2.14
CA LEU A 133 15.05 -16.24 1.12
C LEU A 133 16.32 -17.07 0.95
N VAL A 134 16.89 -17.07 -0.25
CA VAL A 134 18.07 -17.87 -0.59
C VAL A 134 19.10 -16.97 -1.28
N ASP A 135 20.37 -17.16 -0.97
CA ASP A 135 21.48 -16.51 -1.66
C ASP A 135 22.09 -17.38 -2.77
N ALA A 136 23.19 -16.94 -3.37
CA ALA A 136 23.88 -17.68 -4.43
C ALA A 136 24.65 -18.93 -3.92
N GLY A 137 24.99 -18.98 -2.63
CA GLY A 137 25.67 -20.11 -1.98
C GLY A 137 24.71 -21.20 -1.49
N GLY A 138 23.41 -20.90 -1.43
CA GLY A 138 22.37 -21.78 -0.89
C GLY A 138 22.08 -21.54 0.59
N ASP A 139 22.69 -20.53 1.21
CA ASP A 139 22.34 -20.13 2.57
C ASP A 139 20.94 -19.53 2.59
N THR A 140 20.26 -19.66 3.73
CA THR A 140 18.86 -19.27 3.86
C THR A 140 18.59 -18.29 4.99
N LEU A 141 17.69 -17.34 4.75
CA LEU A 141 17.08 -16.49 5.77
C LEU A 141 15.59 -16.80 5.87
N SER A 142 15.06 -16.98 7.07
CA SER A 142 13.61 -17.20 7.22
C SER A 142 12.81 -15.95 6.86
N PHE A 143 11.74 -16.14 6.07
CA PHE A 143 10.75 -15.08 5.78
C PHE A 143 10.06 -14.57 7.04
N ALA A 144 10.02 -15.35 8.12
CA ALA A 144 9.41 -14.95 9.41
C ALA A 144 10.10 -13.74 10.07
N ARG A 145 11.25 -13.32 9.53
CA ARG A 145 12.02 -12.17 10.01
C ARG A 145 11.76 -10.90 9.23
N ILE A 146 10.93 -10.98 8.19
CA ILE A 146 10.58 -9.82 7.38
C ILE A 146 9.31 -9.20 7.95
N SER A 147 9.41 -7.91 8.23
CA SER A 147 8.28 -7.04 8.53
C SER A 147 8.18 -5.95 7.48
N TRP A 148 7.00 -5.35 7.36
CA TRP A 148 6.82 -4.14 6.57
C TRP A 148 6.04 -3.09 7.35
N THR A 149 6.39 -1.84 7.10
CA THR A 149 5.54 -0.70 7.40
C THR A 149 4.77 -0.31 6.15
N THR A 150 3.69 0.44 6.34
CA THR A 150 2.80 0.90 5.27
C THR A 150 2.67 2.41 5.31
N GLY A 151 2.46 3.03 4.15
CA GLY A 151 2.31 4.48 4.01
C GLY A 151 2.30 4.88 2.55
N GLY A 152 2.90 6.04 2.27
CA GLY A 152 3.02 6.63 0.95
C GLY A 152 3.18 8.13 1.07
N ASN A 153 3.60 8.76 -0.01
CA ASN A 153 3.67 10.22 -0.09
C ASN A 153 2.24 10.79 0.05
N GLY A 154 2.12 11.90 0.75
CA GLY A 154 0.85 12.55 1.01
C GLY A 154 1.06 13.80 1.85
N PRO A 155 0.03 14.67 1.98
CA PRO A 155 0.13 15.86 2.80
C PRO A 155 0.53 15.53 4.24
N THR A 156 1.50 16.28 4.77
CA THR A 156 2.12 16.10 6.08
C THR A 156 1.11 16.13 7.23
N GLY A 157 1.29 15.27 8.24
CA GLY A 157 0.45 15.25 9.45
C GLY A 157 -0.81 14.39 9.38
N SER A 158 -0.92 13.56 8.35
CA SER A 158 -2.01 12.60 8.21
C SER A 158 -1.50 11.16 8.31
N THR A 159 -2.02 10.41 9.28
CA THR A 159 -1.76 8.96 9.41
C THR A 159 -3.07 8.21 9.24
N PRO A 160 -3.61 8.14 8.01
CA PRO A 160 -4.85 7.39 7.77
C PRO A 160 -4.60 5.89 7.87
N THR A 161 -5.61 5.14 8.32
CA THR A 161 -5.61 3.68 8.29
C THR A 161 -5.37 3.18 6.87
N GLN A 162 -4.23 2.53 6.64
CA GLN A 162 -3.88 2.00 5.31
C GLN A 162 -4.77 0.81 4.95
N PRO A 163 -5.26 0.68 3.70
CA PRO A 163 -6.06 -0.45 3.26
C PRO A 163 -5.28 -1.77 3.33
N PHE A 164 -3.96 -1.66 3.19
CA PHE A 164 -3.01 -2.76 3.37
C PHE A 164 -2.15 -2.44 4.62
N PRO A 165 -2.53 -2.96 5.80
CA PRO A 165 -1.87 -2.61 7.06
C PRO A 165 -0.43 -3.11 7.12
N ALA A 166 0.35 -2.53 8.04
CA ALA A 166 1.68 -3.02 8.40
C ALA A 166 1.59 -4.45 8.96
N GLY A 167 2.67 -5.22 8.83
CA GLY A 167 2.66 -6.61 9.27
C GLY A 167 4.01 -7.30 9.26
N THR A 168 3.95 -8.61 9.50
CA THR A 168 5.07 -9.54 9.42
C THR A 168 4.65 -10.74 8.58
N PHE A 169 5.61 -11.36 7.92
CA PHE A 169 5.35 -12.60 7.20
C PHE A 169 5.38 -13.80 8.13
N THR A 170 4.52 -14.77 7.86
CA THR A 170 4.55 -16.12 8.41
C THR A 170 5.22 -17.02 7.38
N ALA A 171 6.43 -17.50 7.70
CA ALA A 171 7.21 -18.32 6.78
C ALA A 171 6.45 -19.59 6.35
N GLY A 172 6.42 -19.85 5.04
CA GLY A 172 5.81 -21.06 4.46
C GLY A 172 4.28 -21.11 4.52
N ALA A 173 3.62 -19.97 4.77
CA ALA A 173 2.17 -19.91 4.92
C ALA A 173 1.49 -19.01 3.88
N VAL A 174 0.17 -19.15 3.78
CA VAL A 174 -0.71 -18.18 3.12
C VAL A 174 -1.33 -17.31 4.21
N GLN A 175 -1.25 -15.99 4.05
CA GLN A 175 -1.82 -15.04 5.01
C GLN A 175 -2.56 -13.91 4.32
N THR A 176 -3.61 -13.39 4.96
CA THR A 176 -4.28 -12.17 4.50
C THR A 176 -3.41 -10.96 4.84
N VAL A 177 -3.20 -10.08 3.86
CA VAL A 177 -2.39 -8.86 4.01
C VAL A 177 -3.17 -7.57 3.80
N GLY A 178 -4.47 -7.69 3.52
CA GLY A 178 -5.42 -6.59 3.48
C GLY A 178 -6.67 -6.96 2.73
N ALA A 179 -7.54 -5.98 2.54
CA ALA A 179 -8.80 -6.14 1.83
C ALA A 179 -9.14 -4.89 1.03
N ILE A 180 -9.91 -5.08 -0.04
CA ILE A 180 -10.45 -4.00 -0.86
C ILE A 180 -11.97 -4.06 -0.77
N ALA A 181 -12.60 -2.98 -0.33
CA ALA A 181 -14.06 -2.91 -0.27
C ALA A 181 -14.68 -2.90 -1.68
N GLN A 182 -15.94 -3.30 -1.78
CA GLN A 182 -16.71 -3.16 -3.01
C GLN A 182 -16.68 -1.72 -3.51
N ASN A 183 -16.44 -1.57 -4.82
CA ASN A 183 -16.42 -0.30 -5.54
C ASN A 183 -15.42 0.70 -4.94
N GLN A 184 -14.30 0.17 -4.44
CA GLN A 184 -13.19 0.94 -3.93
C GLN A 184 -11.92 0.63 -4.72
N TRP A 185 -11.18 1.68 -5.03
CA TRP A 185 -9.77 1.64 -5.37
C TRP A 185 -8.96 1.78 -4.07
N ALA A 186 -7.87 1.03 -3.90
CA ALA A 186 -7.04 1.06 -2.70
C ALA A 186 -5.56 0.92 -3.08
N GLU A 187 -4.68 1.75 -2.51
CA GLU A 187 -3.22 1.67 -2.67
C GLU A 187 -2.49 1.88 -1.34
N SER A 188 -1.29 1.29 -1.24
CA SER A 188 -0.32 1.55 -0.17
C SER A 188 1.10 1.35 -0.69
N CYS A 189 2.06 1.97 -0.02
CA CYS A 189 3.48 1.76 -0.22
C CYS A 189 4.05 1.00 0.97
N TRP A 190 4.69 -0.13 0.72
CA TRP A 190 5.30 -0.96 1.76
C TRP A 190 6.80 -0.77 1.83
N THR A 191 7.33 -0.60 3.03
CA THR A 191 8.78 -0.55 3.29
C THR A 191 9.16 -1.76 4.10
N PHE A 192 10.03 -2.62 3.57
CA PHE A 192 10.41 -3.88 4.19
C PHE A 192 11.68 -3.76 5.03
N SER A 193 11.72 -4.52 6.12
CA SER A 193 12.91 -4.66 6.96
C SER A 193 13.11 -6.12 7.36
N TYR A 194 14.37 -6.53 7.43
CA TYR A 194 14.77 -7.83 7.91
C TYR A 194 15.32 -7.73 9.33
N GLY A 195 14.72 -8.49 10.25
CA GLY A 195 15.18 -8.62 11.64
C GLY A 195 16.46 -9.45 11.74
N ASN A 196 17.59 -8.77 11.89
CA ASN A 196 18.93 -9.36 11.92
C ASN A 196 19.39 -9.80 13.32
N THR A 197 18.59 -10.63 14.00
CA THR A 197 18.94 -11.17 15.34
C THR A 197 19.48 -12.61 15.28
N THR A 198 19.77 -13.10 14.07
CA THR A 198 20.53 -14.33 13.80
C THR A 198 21.85 -13.94 13.12
N ILE A 199 22.83 -14.83 13.10
CA ILE A 199 24.13 -14.61 12.44
C ILE A 199 24.11 -15.39 11.12
N PRO A 200 23.52 -14.86 10.04
CA PRO A 200 23.63 -15.48 8.73
C PRO A 200 24.99 -15.19 8.09
N ALA A 201 25.33 -15.92 7.04
CA ALA A 201 26.44 -15.53 6.19
C ALA A 201 26.19 -14.14 5.58
N ALA A 202 27.27 -13.43 5.28
CA ALA A 202 27.18 -12.18 4.53
C ALA A 202 26.78 -12.51 3.08
N GLY A 203 25.82 -11.79 2.53
CA GLY A 203 25.32 -12.10 1.20
C GLY A 203 24.07 -11.32 0.83
N THR A 204 23.64 -11.52 -0.42
CA THR A 204 22.35 -11.02 -0.92
C THR A 204 21.37 -12.18 -0.96
N TYR A 205 20.34 -12.09 -0.12
CA TYR A 205 19.28 -13.08 -0.05
C TYR A 205 18.07 -12.55 -0.81
N THR A 206 17.52 -13.39 -1.69
CA THR A 206 16.36 -13.02 -2.52
C THR A 206 15.21 -13.98 -2.28
N GLY A 207 13.99 -13.46 -2.36
CA GLY A 207 12.77 -14.25 -2.23
C GLY A 207 11.65 -13.67 -3.08
N ARG A 208 10.61 -14.46 -3.30
CA ARG A 208 9.43 -14.07 -4.08
C ARG A 208 8.16 -14.45 -3.33
N VAL A 209 7.38 -13.45 -2.97
CA VAL A 209 6.03 -13.62 -2.42
C VAL A 209 5.02 -13.53 -3.55
N LEU A 210 4.02 -14.42 -3.56
CA LEU A 210 2.91 -14.34 -4.52
C LEU A 210 1.69 -13.72 -3.85
N TYR A 211 1.17 -12.64 -4.44
CA TYR A 211 -0.03 -11.98 -3.95
C TYR A 211 -1.24 -12.29 -4.83
N THR A 212 -2.37 -12.60 -4.21
CA THR A 212 -3.61 -12.98 -4.89
C THR A 212 -4.76 -12.15 -4.37
N LEU A 213 -5.57 -11.58 -5.27
CA LEU A 213 -6.85 -10.96 -4.96
C LEU A 213 -7.99 -11.87 -5.44
N THR A 214 -8.88 -12.26 -4.53
CA THR A 214 -9.96 -13.21 -4.85
C THR A 214 -11.31 -12.56 -4.62
N ALA A 215 -12.13 -12.48 -5.67
CA ALA A 215 -13.55 -12.15 -5.58
C ALA A 215 -14.41 -13.42 -5.58
N PRO A 216 -15.45 -13.52 -4.73
CA PRO A 216 -16.45 -14.58 -4.80
C PRO A 216 -17.26 -14.48 -6.09
#